data_AF-A0A2T5HM75-F1
#
_entry.id   AF-A0A2T5HM75-F1
#
_cell.length_a   1.000
_cell.length_b   1.000
_cell.length_c   1.000
_cell.angle_alpha   90.00
_cell.angle_beta   90.00
_cell.angle_gamma   90.00
#
_symmetry.space_group_name_H-M   'P 1'
#
loop_
_entity.id
_entity.type
_entity.pdbx_description
1 polymer ?
#
loop_
_entity_poly.entity_id
_entity_poly.type
_entity_poly.pdbx_seq_one_letter_code
_entity_poly.pdbx_strand_id
1 'polypeptide(L)'
;MSVDLPEYYFRVRENGAFVFRVDTENRQRRIEMEQIAAVNVKNGEIKPHGGRELSPEDLRVIEEWMAERVALLAQRDIDDIHRAIDYLNLTAHWVQTRATDEQLENVTDALLLAMHDLRTVLVRKKADRILKKAES
;
A
#
# COMPACT_ATOMS: atom_id res chain seq x y z
N MET A 1 -18.34 5.07 28.85
CA MET A 1 -16.89 5.12 28.60
C MET A 1 -16.65 6.28 27.65
N SER A 2 -15.98 7.34 28.10
CA SER A 2 -15.39 8.30 27.16
C SER A 2 -14.37 7.53 26.35
N VAL A 3 -14.54 7.47 25.04
CA VAL A 3 -13.52 6.90 24.16
C VAL A 3 -12.37 7.90 24.19
N ASP A 4 -11.26 7.51 24.81
CA ASP A 4 -10.04 8.29 24.75
C ASP A 4 -9.58 8.29 23.29
N LEU A 5 -9.55 9.48 22.67
CA LEU A 5 -9.23 9.62 21.25
C LEU A 5 -7.72 9.83 21.09
N PRO A 6 -7.13 9.34 19.99
CA PRO A 6 -5.71 9.56 19.75
C PRO A 6 -5.43 11.05 19.50
N GLU A 7 -4.29 11.54 19.99
CA GLU A 7 -3.84 12.93 19.78
C GLU A 7 -3.60 13.26 18.30
N TYR A 8 -3.27 12.25 17.50
CA TYR A 8 -3.03 12.37 16.06
C TYR A 8 -3.95 11.46 15.26
N TYR A 9 -4.44 11.97 14.14
CA TYR A 9 -5.19 11.20 13.17
C TYR A 9 -4.57 11.32 11.77
N PHE A 10 -4.26 10.19 11.16
CA PHE A 10 -3.68 10.10 9.83
C PHE A 10 -4.72 9.66 8.82
N ARG A 11 -5.23 10.61 8.01
CA ARG A 11 -6.13 10.29 6.91
C ARG A 11 -5.33 9.82 5.70
N VAL A 12 -5.25 8.50 5.53
CA VAL A 12 -4.52 7.83 4.44
C VAL A 12 -5.02 8.26 3.07
N ARG A 13 -4.08 8.39 2.15
CA ARG A 13 -4.25 8.62 0.71
C ARG A 13 -3.31 7.69 -0.06
N GLU A 14 -3.41 7.70 -1.38
CA GLU A 14 -2.65 6.81 -2.25
C GLU A 14 -1.15 6.79 -1.95
N ASN A 15 -0.53 7.97 -1.78
CA ASN A 15 0.92 8.11 -1.58
C ASN A 15 1.31 8.65 -0.20
N GLY A 16 0.42 8.63 0.80
CA GLY A 16 0.73 9.15 2.13
C GLY A 16 -0.51 9.47 2.95
N ALA A 17 -0.53 10.61 3.64
CA ALA A 17 -1.66 11.00 4.48
C ALA A 17 -1.81 12.52 4.63
N PHE A 18 -2.98 12.95 5.08
CA PHE A 18 -3.10 14.20 5.84
C PHE A 18 -2.97 13.88 7.33
N VAL A 19 -2.23 14.71 8.05
CA VAL A 19 -2.01 14.57 9.48
C VAL A 19 -2.85 15.62 10.19
N PHE A 20 -3.66 15.19 11.13
CA PHE A 20 -4.49 16.05 11.96
C PHE A 20 -4.09 15.90 13.42
N ARG A 21 -4.01 17.01 14.14
CA ARG A 21 -4.03 17.02 15.60
C ARG A 21 -5.49 17.01 16.04
N VAL A 22 -5.82 16.13 16.97
CA VAL A 22 -7.18 15.96 17.49
C VAL A 22 -7.30 16.71 18.81
N ASP A 23 -8.22 17.66 18.88
CA ASP A 23 -8.55 18.35 20.13
C ASP A 23 -9.89 17.80 20.66
N THR A 24 -9.86 17.38 21.92
CA THR A 24 -10.99 16.78 22.64
C THR A 24 -11.46 17.59 23.83
N GLU A 25 -10.78 18.70 24.17
CA GLU A 25 -11.03 19.48 25.39
C GLU A 25 -12.15 20.51 25.24
N ASN A 26 -12.90 20.49 24.13
CA ASN A 26 -13.97 21.44 23.93
C ASN A 26 -15.18 21.11 24.81
N ARG A 27 -15.63 22.09 25.62
CA ARG A 27 -16.78 22.00 26.55
C ARG A 27 -18.07 21.45 25.92
N GLN A 28 -18.16 21.43 24.60
CA GLN A 28 -19.29 20.95 23.80
C GLN A 28 -19.22 19.46 23.39
N ARG A 29 -18.19 18.69 23.80
CA ARG A 29 -17.94 17.29 23.38
C ARG A 29 -17.83 17.13 21.85
N ARG A 30 -17.36 18.15 21.15
CA ARG A 30 -17.09 18.09 19.71
C ARG A 30 -15.64 17.71 19.48
N ILE A 31 -15.41 16.78 18.56
CA ILE A 31 -14.07 16.41 18.11
C ILE A 31 -13.64 17.47 17.09
N GLU A 32 -12.58 18.20 17.40
CA GLU A 32 -11.96 19.12 16.45
C GLU A 32 -10.68 18.48 15.90
N MET A 33 -10.46 18.66 14.59
CA MET A 33 -9.30 18.13 13.90
C MET A 33 -8.64 19.26 13.13
N GLU A 34 -7.47 19.66 13.58
CA GLU A 34 -6.66 20.67 12.89
C GLU A 34 -5.66 19.96 11.99
N GLN A 35 -5.69 20.22 10.69
CA GLN A 35 -4.69 19.65 9.79
C GLN A 35 -3.34 20.34 10.03
N ILE A 36 -2.33 19.56 10.41
CA ILE A 36 -0.99 20.07 10.71
C ILE A 36 0.00 19.84 9.57
N ALA A 37 -0.19 18.76 8.79
CA ALA A 37 0.72 18.41 7.71
C ALA A 37 0.07 17.55 6.62
N ALA A 38 0.75 17.47 5.49
CA ALA A 38 0.57 16.44 4.46
C ALA A 38 1.89 15.68 4.29
N VAL A 39 1.82 14.36 4.27
CA VAL A 39 3.00 13.49 4.20
C VAL A 39 2.97 12.63 2.96
N ASN A 40 4.16 12.33 2.42
CA ASN A 40 4.34 11.45 1.27
C ASN A 40 5.30 10.32 1.64
N VAL A 41 4.78 9.09 1.67
CA VAL A 41 5.54 7.90 2.09
C VAL A 41 6.48 7.37 1.00
N LYS A 42 6.34 7.82 -0.25
CA LYS A 42 7.23 7.40 -1.35
C LYS A 42 8.58 8.10 -1.30
N ASN A 43 8.60 9.38 -0.95
CA ASN A 43 9.82 10.19 -0.94
C ASN A 43 10.21 10.71 0.46
N GLY A 44 9.43 10.41 1.50
CA GLY A 44 9.72 10.85 2.87
C GLY A 44 9.31 12.30 3.17
N GLU A 45 8.62 12.98 2.26
CA GLU A 45 8.35 14.41 2.38
C GLU A 45 7.25 14.70 3.41
N ILE A 46 7.51 15.65 4.31
CA ILE A 46 6.55 16.18 5.30
C ILE A 46 6.34 17.67 4.98
N LYS A 47 5.11 18.04 4.59
CA LYS A 47 4.72 19.43 4.30
C LYS A 47 3.84 19.97 5.42
N PRO A 48 4.30 20.94 6.22
CA PRO A 48 3.42 21.64 7.16
C PRO A 48 2.25 22.31 6.44
N HIS A 49 1.09 22.30 7.07
CA HIS A 49 -0.12 22.92 6.55
C HIS A 49 -0.32 24.32 7.12
N GLY A 50 -0.77 25.27 6.30
CA GLY A 50 -1.09 26.63 6.77
C GLY A 50 0.12 27.48 7.18
N GLY A 51 1.34 27.12 6.75
CA GLY A 51 2.56 27.89 7.05
C GLY A 51 3.05 27.79 8.50
N ARG A 52 2.50 26.85 9.29
CA ARG A 52 2.94 26.60 10.66
C ARG A 52 4.28 25.85 10.69
N GLU A 53 4.99 25.98 11.81
CA GLU A 53 6.06 25.07 12.17
C GLU A 53 5.49 23.83 12.87
N LEU A 54 6.10 22.67 12.60
CA LEU A 54 5.80 21.42 13.31
C LEU A 54 6.68 21.34 14.55
N SER A 55 6.09 20.96 15.68
CA SER A 55 6.85 20.72 16.90
C SER A 55 7.73 19.47 16.76
N PRO A 56 8.75 19.31 17.62
CA PRO A 56 9.55 18.08 17.63
C PRO A 56 8.72 16.81 17.83
N GLU A 57 7.64 16.89 18.62
CA GLU A 57 6.73 15.75 18.83
C GLU A 57 5.89 15.45 17.59
N ASP A 58 5.39 16.48 16.89
CA ASP A 58 4.67 16.30 15.62
C ASP A 58 5.55 15.54 14.61
N LEU A 59 6.81 15.95 14.48
CA LEU A 59 7.76 15.31 13.58
C LEU A 59 8.02 13.86 13.98
N ARG A 60 8.26 13.59 15.27
CA ARG A 60 8.50 12.23 15.78
C ARG A 60 7.34 11.29 15.47
N VAL A 61 6.10 11.71 15.75
CA VAL A 61 4.90 10.90 15.52
C VAL A 61 4.66 10.68 14.03
N ILE A 62 4.91 11.70 13.20
CA ILE A 62 4.79 11.58 11.74
C ILE A 62 5.82 10.58 11.19
N GLU A 63 7.08 10.68 11.61
CA GLU A 63 8.16 9.79 11.17
C GLU A 63 7.90 8.34 11.57
N GLU A 64 7.47 8.09 12.81
CA GLU A 64 7.09 6.78 13.31
C GLU A 64 5.93 6.18 12.48
N TRP A 65 4.87 6.95 12.28
CA TRP A 65 3.74 6.53 11.45
C TRP A 65 4.17 6.21 10.00
N MET A 66 5.06 7.03 9.42
CA MET A 66 5.56 6.80 8.06
C MET A 66 6.37 5.50 7.97
N ALA A 67 7.21 5.20 8.97
CA ALA A 67 7.98 3.96 9.01
C ALA A 67 7.08 2.73 9.11
N GLU A 68 6.10 2.75 10.03
CA GLU A 68 5.08 1.69 10.15
C GLU A 68 4.29 1.53 8.85
N ARG A 69 3.92 2.63 8.21
CA ARG A 69 3.16 2.61 6.97
C ARG A 69 3.95 1.96 5.84
N VAL A 70 5.24 2.27 5.69
CA VAL A 70 6.10 1.66 4.69
C VAL A 70 6.23 0.15 4.93
N ALA A 71 6.45 -0.27 6.18
CA ALA A 71 6.53 -1.68 6.53
C ALA A 71 5.22 -2.43 6.20
N LEU A 72 4.07 -1.85 6.54
CA LEU A 72 2.76 -2.41 6.23
C LEU A 72 2.51 -2.51 4.71
N LEU A 73 2.90 -1.48 3.95
CA LEU A 73 2.76 -1.52 2.49
C LEU A 73 3.62 -2.63 1.88
N ALA A 74 4.86 -2.79 2.33
CA ALA A 74 5.73 -3.87 1.86
C ALA A 74 5.16 -5.28 2.17
N GLN A 75 4.52 -5.45 3.33
CA GLN A 75 3.82 -6.69 3.65
C GLN A 75 2.65 -6.94 2.69
N ARG A 76 1.84 -5.91 2.44
CA ARG A 76 0.69 -5.99 1.52
C ARG A 76 1.09 -6.28 0.09
N ASP A 77 2.21 -5.72 -0.37
CA ASP A 77 2.73 -5.99 -1.73
C ASP A 77 2.99 -7.49 -1.92
N ILE A 78 3.57 -8.17 -0.93
CA ILE A 78 3.78 -9.62 -1.00
C ILE A 78 2.46 -10.39 -0.93
N ASP A 79 1.52 -9.97 -0.10
CA ASP A 79 0.19 -10.58 -0.03
C ASP A 79 -0.58 -10.43 -1.35
N ASP A 80 -0.42 -9.31 -2.05
CA ASP A 80 -0.99 -9.10 -3.39
C ASP A 80 -0.40 -10.06 -4.44
N ILE A 81 0.89 -10.38 -4.35
CA ILE A 81 1.50 -11.42 -5.21
C ILE A 81 0.93 -12.80 -4.90
N HIS A 82 0.74 -13.16 -3.62
CA HIS A 82 0.07 -14.43 -3.27
C HIS A 82 -1.36 -14.47 -3.81
N ARG A 83 -2.12 -13.37 -3.68
CA ARG A 83 -3.47 -13.28 -4.27
C ARG A 83 -3.45 -13.43 -5.79
N ALA A 84 -2.46 -12.88 -6.49
CA ALA A 84 -2.32 -13.07 -7.93
C ALA A 84 -2.10 -14.55 -8.31
N ILE A 85 -1.30 -15.29 -7.53
CA ILE A 85 -1.12 -16.74 -7.72
C ILE A 85 -2.45 -17.47 -7.55
N ASP A 86 -3.21 -17.15 -6.50
CA ASP A 86 -4.52 -17.75 -6.26
C ASP A 86 -5.50 -17.45 -7.40
N TYR A 87 -5.53 -16.21 -7.91
CA TYR A 87 -6.35 -15.85 -9.06
C TYR A 87 -5.98 -16.64 -10.31
N LEU A 88 -4.69 -16.86 -10.59
CA LEU A 88 -4.26 -17.69 -11.72
C LEU A 88 -4.73 -19.14 -11.56
N ASN A 89 -4.62 -19.71 -10.36
CA ASN A 89 -5.07 -21.07 -10.08
C ASN A 89 -6.60 -21.21 -10.22
N LEU A 90 -7.36 -20.25 -9.66
CA LEU A 90 -8.82 -20.21 -9.78
C LEU A 90 -9.27 -20.01 -11.23
N THR A 91 -8.55 -19.19 -12.00
CA THR A 91 -8.80 -18.98 -13.42
C THR A 91 -8.56 -20.26 -14.21
N ALA A 92 -7.45 -20.96 -13.96
CA ALA A 92 -7.18 -22.24 -14.60
C ALA A 92 -8.27 -23.29 -14.29
N HIS A 93 -8.73 -23.35 -13.04
CA HIS A 93 -9.83 -24.24 -12.67
C HIS A 93 -11.15 -23.85 -13.35
N TRP A 94 -11.46 -22.55 -13.44
CA TRP A 94 -12.63 -22.06 -14.17
C TRP A 94 -12.58 -22.42 -15.65
N VAL A 95 -11.45 -22.24 -16.33
CA VAL A 95 -11.23 -22.65 -17.73
C VAL A 95 -11.54 -24.13 -17.92
N GLN A 96 -11.11 -24.99 -16.98
CA GLN A 96 -11.30 -26.44 -17.08
C GLN A 96 -12.73 -26.90 -16.83
N THR A 97 -13.49 -26.19 -16.00
CA THR A 97 -14.75 -26.73 -15.43
C THR A 97 -16.00 -25.96 -15.79
N ARG A 98 -15.88 -24.69 -16.20
CA ARG A 98 -17.02 -23.76 -16.30
C ARG A 98 -17.00 -22.83 -17.50
N ALA A 99 -15.84 -22.56 -18.09
CA ALA A 99 -15.73 -21.61 -19.20
C ALA A 99 -16.48 -22.11 -20.44
N THR A 100 -17.13 -21.17 -21.14
CA THR A 100 -17.76 -21.40 -22.44
C THR A 100 -16.82 -21.00 -23.58
N ASP A 101 -17.04 -21.52 -24.78
CA ASP A 101 -16.21 -21.23 -25.95
C ASP A 101 -16.12 -19.72 -26.26
N GLU A 102 -17.26 -19.01 -26.22
CA GLU A 102 -17.30 -17.55 -26.45
C GLU A 102 -16.50 -16.79 -25.39
N GLN A 103 -16.56 -17.21 -24.13
CA GLN A 103 -15.75 -16.60 -23.07
C GLN A 103 -14.26 -16.87 -23.28
N LEU A 104 -13.89 -18.06 -23.73
CA LEU A 104 -12.50 -18.42 -24.01
C LEU A 104 -11.95 -17.62 -25.20
N GLU A 105 -12.72 -17.46 -26.28
CA GLU A 105 -12.33 -16.62 -27.42
C GLU A 105 -12.04 -15.18 -26.99
N ASN A 106 -12.81 -14.64 -26.04
CA ASN A 106 -12.64 -13.27 -25.57
C ASN A 106 -11.39 -13.05 -24.68
N VAL A 107 -10.94 -14.06 -23.91
CA VAL A 107 -9.90 -13.85 -22.87
C VAL A 107 -8.58 -14.59 -23.12
N THR A 108 -8.55 -15.61 -23.98
CA THR A 108 -7.41 -16.55 -24.07
C THR A 108 -6.12 -15.84 -24.47
N ASP A 109 -6.12 -15.10 -25.58
CA ASP A 109 -4.89 -14.46 -26.07
C ASP A 109 -4.33 -13.43 -25.08
N ALA A 110 -5.21 -12.63 -24.47
CA ALA A 110 -4.83 -11.64 -23.46
C ALA A 110 -4.20 -12.32 -22.22
N LEU A 111 -4.80 -13.42 -21.73
CA LEU A 111 -4.26 -14.18 -20.61
C LEU A 111 -2.90 -14.80 -20.95
N LEU A 112 -2.76 -15.42 -22.12
CA LEU A 112 -1.52 -16.05 -22.56
C LEU A 112 -0.37 -15.04 -22.70
N LEU A 113 -0.64 -13.87 -23.26
CA LEU A 113 0.35 -12.79 -23.39
C LEU A 113 0.79 -12.26 -22.02
N ALA A 114 -0.16 -12.00 -21.11
CA ALA A 114 0.15 -11.52 -19.76
C ALA A 114 0.98 -12.55 -18.96
N MET A 115 0.64 -13.83 -19.05
CA MET A 115 1.40 -14.92 -18.42
C MET A 115 2.80 -15.06 -19.02
N HIS A 116 2.93 -14.92 -20.35
CA HIS A 116 4.21 -15.02 -21.03
C HIS A 116 5.17 -13.89 -20.63
N ASP A 117 4.68 -12.64 -20.59
CA ASP A 117 5.47 -11.49 -20.15
C ASP A 117 5.95 -11.67 -18.69
N LEU A 118 5.03 -11.97 -17.78
CA LEU A 118 5.35 -12.21 -16.37
C LEU A 118 6.38 -13.34 -16.21
N ARG A 119 6.20 -14.46 -16.92
CA ARG A 119 7.16 -15.57 -16.91
C ARG A 119 8.54 -15.12 -17.37
N THR A 120 8.63 -14.35 -18.45
CA THR A 120 9.90 -13.88 -19.01
C THR A 120 10.66 -13.00 -18.01
N VAL A 121 9.97 -12.06 -17.35
CA VAL A 121 10.56 -11.20 -16.31
C VAL A 121 11.05 -12.02 -15.12
N LEU A 122 10.24 -12.97 -14.62
CA LEU A 122 10.59 -13.82 -13.48
C LEU A 122 11.79 -14.73 -13.76
N VAL A 123 11.83 -15.36 -14.93
CA VAL A 123 12.95 -16.22 -15.36
C VAL A 123 14.24 -15.42 -15.41
N ARG A 124 14.23 -14.22 -16.02
CA ARG A 124 15.40 -13.33 -16.05
C ARG A 124 15.88 -12.97 -14.65
N LYS A 125 14.98 -12.52 -13.77
CA LYS A 125 15.34 -12.18 -12.38
C LYS A 125 15.90 -13.38 -11.60
N LYS A 126 15.38 -14.58 -11.84
CA LYS A 126 15.90 -15.81 -11.22
C LYS A 126 17.32 -16.12 -11.70
N ALA A 127 17.58 -15.99 -13.00
CA ALA A 127 18.92 -16.18 -13.57
C ALA A 127 19.93 -15.17 -12.99
N ASP A 128 19.58 -13.88 -12.95
CA ASP A 128 20.43 -12.83 -12.37
C ASP A 128 20.80 -13.13 -10.91
N ARG A 129 19.87 -13.67 -10.11
CA ARG A 129 20.11 -14.05 -8.70
C ARG A 129 21.04 -15.25 -8.56
N ILE A 130 20.99 -16.20 -9.49
CA ILE A 130 21.87 -17.39 -9.49
C ILE A 130 23.30 -16.95 -9.82
N LEU A 131 23.48 -16.10 -10.84
CA LEU A 131 24.79 -15.58 -11.23
C LEU A 131 25.45 -14.82 -10.07
N LYS A 132 24.74 -13.88 -9.44
CA LYS A 132 25.25 -13.14 -8.27
C LYS A 132 25.70 -14.04 -7.11
N LYS A 133 24.99 -15.14 -6.88
CA LYS A 133 25.35 -16.12 -5.84
C LYS A 133 26.58 -16.97 -6.19
N ALA A 134 26.87 -17.16 -7.48
CA ALA A 134 28.06 -17.88 -7.92
C ALA A 134 29.33 -17.01 -7.90
N GLU A 135 29.15 -15.68 -7.96
CA GLU A 135 30.21 -14.67 -7.90
C GLU A 135 30.54 -14.20 -6.47
N SER A 136 29.67 -14.50 -5.49
CA SER A 136 29.84 -14.16 -4.06
C SER A 136 30.40 -15.35 -3.29
#